data_AF-A0A9D8J0Z1-F1
#
_entry.id   AF-A0A9D8J0Z1-F1
#
_cell.length_a   1.000
_cell.length_b   1.000
_cell.length_c   1.000
_cell.angle_alpha   90.00
_cell.angle_beta   90.00
_cell.angle_gamma   90.00
#
_symmetry.space_group_name_H-M   'P 1'
#
loop_
_entity.id
_entity.type
_entity.pdbx_description
1 polymer ?
#
loop_
_entity_poly.entity_id
_entity_poly.type
_entity_poly.pdbx_seq_one_letter_code
_entity_poly.pdbx_strand_id
1 'polypeptide(L)'
;IHMICGLIDPTRGRISIAGDAGRPLSPATKRRLGLVPQDFAFYPSLTARDNLAFFGRIFGLTGNHLVSRIDAVLGVAQLRDRDCEPVTGFSSGMKRRLNIAIALLHQPDILVLDEPTVGVDAQSRSAILETLQQLNRSGTTLIYSTHYMEEAERLCSRLAIMDHGRVIALDSPRELVRSLAAGLIEVQLGATAGPEFLTRLGHLGAVRVTDASGTVITVRAAQPEAVLAELISLVHASGLPIRGLRLLDANLEAVFLTLTGRKLRD
;
A
#
# COMPACT_ATOMS: atom_id res chain seq x y z
N ILE A 1 7.40 -9.73 -1.97
CA ILE A 1 6.27 -10.59 -2.36
C ILE A 1 6.69 -11.88 -3.08
N HIS A 2 7.53 -11.83 -4.11
CA HIS A 2 7.93 -13.03 -4.89
C HIS A 2 8.44 -14.23 -4.08
N MET A 3 9.22 -13.99 -3.01
CA MET A 3 9.67 -15.05 -2.11
C MET A 3 8.52 -15.72 -1.34
N ILE A 4 7.48 -14.97 -0.97
CA ILE A 4 6.27 -15.50 -0.31
C ILE A 4 5.53 -16.38 -1.31
N CYS A 5 5.41 -15.96 -2.58
CA CYS A 5 4.72 -16.75 -3.60
C CYS A 5 5.53 -17.94 -4.13
N GLY A 6 6.75 -18.17 -3.64
CA GLY A 6 7.62 -19.25 -4.10
C GLY A 6 8.12 -19.09 -5.53
N LEU A 7 8.17 -17.85 -6.05
CA LEU A 7 8.74 -17.53 -7.37
C LEU A 7 10.26 -17.38 -7.32
N ILE A 8 10.81 -17.02 -6.16
CA ILE A 8 12.24 -16.84 -5.91
C ILE A 8 12.57 -17.49 -4.57
N ASP A 9 13.70 -18.21 -4.51
CA ASP A 9 14.19 -18.80 -3.26
C ASP A 9 14.83 -17.74 -2.35
N PRO A 10 14.46 -17.68 -1.06
CA PRO A 10 15.12 -16.81 -0.09
C PRO A 10 16.58 -17.20 0.14
N THR A 11 17.49 -16.23 0.04
CA THR A 11 18.92 -16.41 0.34
C THR A 11 19.16 -16.96 1.75
N ARG A 12 18.36 -16.51 2.73
CA ARG A 12 18.39 -16.95 4.14
C ARG A 12 16.98 -16.91 4.75
N GLY A 13 16.82 -17.56 5.91
CA GLY A 13 15.56 -17.57 6.66
C GLY A 13 14.54 -18.58 6.14
N ARG A 14 13.36 -18.62 6.76
CA ARG A 14 12.26 -19.56 6.46
C ARG A 14 10.96 -18.78 6.25
N ILE A 15 10.15 -19.26 5.30
CA ILE A 15 8.78 -18.78 5.07
C ILE A 15 7.88 -19.99 5.25
N SER A 16 6.80 -19.86 6.03
CA SER A 16 5.79 -20.89 6.15
C SER A 16 4.43 -20.31 5.78
N ILE A 17 3.70 -21.00 4.91
CA ILE A 17 2.41 -20.57 4.40
C ILE A 17 1.40 -21.66 4.68
N ALA A 18 0.39 -21.32 5.47
CA ALA A 18 -0.67 -22.24 5.88
C ALA A 18 -0.15 -23.59 6.42
N GLY A 19 0.96 -23.53 7.17
CA GLY A 19 1.66 -24.68 7.77
C GLY A 19 2.74 -25.33 6.90
N ASP A 20 2.79 -25.04 5.60
CA ASP A 20 3.81 -25.55 4.68
C ASP A 20 5.05 -24.66 4.70
N ALA A 21 6.22 -25.21 5.03
CA ALA A 21 7.51 -24.52 4.98
C ALA A 21 8.43 -25.00 3.84
N GLY A 22 7.89 -25.82 2.93
CA GLY A 22 8.62 -26.42 1.82
C GLY A 22 9.10 -25.43 0.78
N ARG A 23 10.22 -25.76 0.13
CA ARG A 23 10.78 -25.06 -1.03
C ARG A 23 11.17 -26.08 -2.10
N PRO A 24 10.58 -26.03 -3.31
CA PRO A 24 9.50 -25.12 -3.73
C PRO A 24 8.20 -25.36 -2.94
N LEU A 25 7.31 -24.37 -2.93
CA LEU A 25 5.96 -24.53 -2.35
C LEU A 25 5.26 -25.74 -3.00
N SER A 26 4.62 -26.56 -2.18
CA SER A 26 3.88 -27.71 -2.70
C SER A 26 2.73 -27.25 -3.61
N PRO A 27 2.33 -28.06 -4.62
CA PRO A 27 1.16 -27.75 -5.44
C PRO A 27 -0.11 -27.51 -4.62
N ALA A 28 -0.26 -28.19 -3.47
CA ALA A 28 -1.35 -27.98 -2.53
C ALA A 28 -1.34 -26.56 -1.94
N THR A 29 -0.18 -26.09 -1.48
CA THR A 29 -0.03 -24.72 -0.95
C THR A 29 -0.20 -23.66 -2.03
N LYS A 30 0.30 -23.89 -3.24
CA LYS A 30 0.07 -22.99 -4.38
C LYS A 30 -1.41 -22.81 -4.71
N ARG A 31 -2.23 -23.87 -4.59
CA ARG A 31 -3.70 -23.76 -4.76
C ARG A 31 -4.40 -22.97 -3.65
N ARG A 32 -3.74 -22.72 -2.52
CA ARG A 32 -4.29 -21.90 -1.43
C ARG A 32 -3.89 -20.42 -1.57
N LEU A 33 -3.00 -20.11 -2.51
CA LEU A 33 -2.47 -18.77 -2.77
C LEU A 33 -3.00 -18.22 -4.09
N GLY A 34 -3.58 -17.01 -4.04
CA GLY A 34 -3.80 -16.17 -5.22
C GLY A 34 -2.73 -15.09 -5.26
N LEU A 35 -2.22 -14.78 -6.46
CA LEU A 35 -1.26 -13.70 -6.67
C LEU A 35 -1.83 -12.72 -7.68
N VAL A 36 -1.87 -11.44 -7.30
CA VAL A 36 -2.14 -10.30 -8.18
C VAL A 36 -0.84 -9.53 -8.33
N PRO A 37 -0.06 -9.77 -9.41
CA PRO A 37 1.19 -9.06 -9.63
C PRO A 37 0.97 -7.60 -10.05
N GLN A 38 2.02 -6.79 -9.92
CA GLN A 38 2.04 -5.40 -10.38
C GLN A 38 1.91 -5.33 -11.91
N ASP A 39 2.48 -6.27 -12.66
CA ASP A 39 2.26 -6.41 -14.09
C ASP A 39 0.99 -7.21 -14.40
N PHE A 40 0.36 -6.93 -15.54
CA PHE A 40 -0.82 -7.68 -15.96
C PHE A 40 -0.45 -9.07 -16.47
N ALA A 41 -1.05 -10.10 -15.88
CA ALA A 41 -0.80 -11.50 -16.21
C ALA A 41 -1.94 -12.11 -17.05
N PHE A 42 -2.37 -11.45 -18.13
CA PHE A 42 -3.45 -11.93 -19.00
C PHE A 42 -3.19 -11.59 -20.48
N TYR A 43 -3.95 -12.21 -21.39
CA TYR A 43 -3.84 -12.01 -22.83
C TYR A 43 -4.74 -10.85 -23.28
N PRO A 44 -4.18 -9.72 -23.75
CA PRO A 44 -4.99 -8.54 -24.09
C PRO A 44 -5.95 -8.76 -25.25
N SER A 45 -5.59 -9.61 -26.22
CA SER A 45 -6.40 -9.91 -27.41
C SER A 45 -7.61 -10.80 -27.12
N LEU A 46 -7.63 -11.49 -25.97
CA LEU A 46 -8.75 -12.33 -25.56
C LEU A 46 -9.79 -11.49 -24.80
N THR A 47 -11.03 -12.00 -24.76
CA THR A 47 -12.07 -11.41 -23.91
C THR A 47 -11.78 -11.63 -22.43
N ALA A 48 -12.45 -10.89 -21.55
CA ALA A 48 -12.32 -11.13 -20.10
C ALA A 48 -12.77 -12.55 -19.74
N ARG A 49 -13.88 -13.02 -20.33
CA ARG A 49 -14.40 -14.39 -20.14
C ARG A 49 -13.41 -15.45 -20.65
N ASP A 50 -12.77 -15.24 -21.80
CA ASP A 50 -11.79 -16.17 -22.34
C ASP A 50 -10.52 -16.24 -21.49
N ASN A 51 -10.04 -15.10 -20.99
CA ASN A 51 -8.93 -15.08 -20.04
C ASN A 51 -9.26 -15.88 -18.78
N LEU A 52 -10.45 -15.67 -18.20
CA LEU A 52 -10.88 -16.40 -17.01
C LEU A 52 -11.04 -17.91 -17.30
N ALA A 53 -11.54 -18.28 -18.47
CA ALA A 53 -11.63 -19.67 -18.89
C ALA A 53 -10.24 -20.31 -19.06
N PHE A 54 -9.29 -19.59 -19.64
CA PHE A 54 -7.91 -20.04 -19.81
C PHE A 54 -7.24 -20.32 -18.46
N PHE A 55 -7.21 -19.33 -17.56
CA PHE A 55 -6.60 -19.50 -16.23
C PHE A 55 -7.36 -20.51 -15.37
N GLY A 56 -8.69 -20.55 -15.46
CA GLY A 56 -9.50 -21.51 -14.72
C GLY A 56 -9.14 -22.95 -15.08
N ARG A 57 -8.92 -23.24 -16.37
CA ARG A 57 -8.47 -24.57 -16.83
C ARG A 57 -7.06 -24.91 -16.35
N ILE A 58 -6.15 -23.94 -16.28
CA ILE A 58 -4.81 -24.13 -15.68
C ILE A 58 -4.92 -24.57 -14.20
N PHE A 59 -5.88 -23.99 -13.47
CA PHE A 59 -6.18 -24.39 -12.10
C PHE A 59 -7.01 -25.69 -11.98
N GLY A 60 -7.31 -26.36 -13.10
CA GLY A 60 -8.03 -27.64 -13.13
C GLY A 60 -9.56 -27.51 -13.08
N LEU A 61 -10.11 -26.29 -13.23
CA LEU A 61 -11.56 -26.08 -13.30
C LEU A 61 -12.09 -26.49 -14.69
N THR A 62 -13.19 -27.25 -14.70
CA THR A 62 -13.81 -27.75 -15.93
C THR A 62 -15.34 -27.74 -15.85
N GLY A 63 -16.00 -27.88 -17.00
CA GLY A 63 -17.46 -28.03 -17.12
C GLY A 63 -18.25 -26.90 -16.44
N ASN A 64 -19.37 -27.28 -15.80
CA ASN A 64 -20.25 -26.34 -15.11
C ASN A 64 -19.57 -25.63 -13.93
N HIS A 65 -18.59 -26.27 -13.29
CA HIS A 65 -17.86 -25.65 -12.19
C HIS A 65 -17.03 -24.46 -12.69
N LEU A 66 -16.34 -24.61 -13.84
CA LEU A 66 -15.62 -23.50 -14.46
C LEU A 66 -16.56 -22.33 -14.79
N VAL A 67 -17.69 -22.60 -15.45
CA VAL A 67 -18.66 -21.56 -15.83
C VAL A 67 -19.17 -20.81 -14.60
N SER A 68 -19.60 -21.54 -13.57
CA SER A 68 -20.08 -20.95 -12.32
C SER A 68 -19.01 -20.12 -11.62
N ARG A 69 -17.75 -20.58 -11.59
CA ARG A 69 -16.63 -19.82 -11.03
C ARG A 69 -16.34 -18.55 -11.82
N ILE A 70 -16.36 -18.60 -13.14
CA ILE A 70 -16.19 -17.42 -14.01
C ILE A 70 -17.26 -16.36 -13.69
N ASP A 71 -18.53 -16.74 -13.65
CA ASP A 71 -19.63 -15.80 -13.40
C ASP A 71 -19.59 -15.19 -11.99
N ALA A 72 -19.10 -15.97 -11.02
CA ALA A 72 -18.87 -15.50 -9.66
C ALA A 72 -17.75 -14.44 -9.62
N VAL A 73 -16.57 -14.72 -10.19
CA VAL A 73 -15.44 -13.77 -10.15
C VAL A 73 -15.67 -12.53 -11.03
N LEU A 74 -16.40 -12.65 -12.14
CA LEU A 74 -16.86 -11.50 -12.93
C LEU A 74 -17.81 -10.60 -12.13
N GLY A 75 -18.66 -11.19 -11.29
CA GLY A 75 -19.53 -10.45 -10.38
C GLY A 75 -18.71 -9.67 -9.34
N VAL A 76 -17.77 -10.35 -8.68
CA VAL A 76 -16.85 -9.73 -7.71
C VAL A 76 -16.05 -8.59 -8.33
N ALA A 77 -15.56 -8.77 -9.57
CA ALA A 77 -14.79 -7.75 -10.28
C ALA A 77 -15.63 -6.65 -10.94
N GLN A 78 -16.96 -6.74 -10.88
CA GLN A 78 -17.89 -5.81 -11.55
C GLN A 78 -17.59 -5.68 -13.06
N LEU A 79 -17.43 -6.82 -13.73
CA LEU A 79 -17.08 -6.90 -15.16
C LEU A 79 -18.09 -7.72 -15.98
N ARG A 80 -19.25 -8.08 -15.41
CA ARG A 80 -20.27 -8.90 -16.09
C ARG A 80 -20.75 -8.27 -17.40
N ASP A 81 -20.96 -6.96 -17.41
CA ASP A 81 -21.52 -6.26 -18.59
C ASP A 81 -20.52 -6.09 -19.74
N ARG A 82 -19.24 -6.41 -19.52
CA ARG A 82 -18.15 -6.23 -20.50
C ARG A 82 -17.31 -7.50 -20.65
N ASP A 83 -17.85 -8.65 -20.27
CA ASP A 83 -17.11 -9.91 -20.20
C ASP A 83 -16.74 -10.49 -21.58
N CYS A 84 -17.55 -10.19 -22.59
CA CYS A 84 -17.39 -10.60 -23.99
C CYS A 84 -16.55 -9.61 -24.82
N GLU A 85 -16.03 -8.54 -24.22
CA GLU A 85 -15.19 -7.57 -24.90
C GLU A 85 -13.70 -7.94 -24.78
N PRO A 86 -12.88 -7.70 -25.83
CA PRO A 86 -11.43 -7.83 -25.73
C PRO A 86 -10.82 -6.92 -24.66
N VAL A 87 -9.87 -7.46 -23.90
CA VAL A 87 -9.24 -6.74 -22.79
C VAL A 87 -8.36 -5.57 -23.26
N THR A 88 -7.96 -5.53 -24.54
CA THR A 88 -7.28 -4.36 -25.13
C THR A 88 -8.06 -3.07 -24.91
N GLY A 89 -9.40 -3.10 -25.00
CA GLY A 89 -10.29 -1.95 -24.81
C GLY A 89 -10.62 -1.60 -23.36
N PHE A 90 -10.07 -2.33 -22.38
CA PHE A 90 -10.31 -2.08 -20.97
C PHE A 90 -9.47 -0.90 -20.45
N SER A 91 -10.07 -0.11 -19.54
CA SER A 91 -9.32 0.87 -18.76
C SER A 91 -8.31 0.18 -17.83
N SER A 92 -7.34 0.94 -17.29
CA SER A 92 -6.39 0.40 -16.31
C SER A 92 -7.10 -0.19 -15.09
N GLY A 93 -8.15 0.47 -14.59
CA GLY A 93 -8.98 -0.01 -13.50
C GLY A 93 -9.69 -1.33 -13.80
N MET A 94 -10.26 -1.48 -15.00
CA MET A 94 -10.89 -2.73 -15.43
C MET A 94 -9.87 -3.87 -15.57
N LYS A 95 -8.69 -3.57 -16.13
CA LYS A 95 -7.57 -4.52 -16.24
C LYS A 95 -7.12 -5.01 -14.86
N ARG A 96 -7.01 -4.12 -13.87
CA ARG A 96 -6.72 -4.50 -12.47
C ARG A 96 -7.79 -5.39 -11.87
N ARG A 97 -9.07 -5.06 -12.04
CA ARG A 97 -10.18 -5.89 -11.55
C ARG A 97 -10.22 -7.27 -12.20
N LEU A 98 -9.88 -7.38 -13.49
CA LEU A 98 -9.73 -8.67 -14.16
C LEU A 98 -8.56 -9.47 -13.57
N ASN A 99 -7.42 -8.83 -13.28
CA ASN A 99 -6.26 -9.49 -12.66
C ASN A 99 -6.64 -10.08 -11.28
N ILE A 100 -7.42 -9.32 -10.49
CA ILE A 100 -7.99 -9.81 -9.22
C ILE A 100 -8.95 -10.98 -9.46
N ALA A 101 -9.83 -10.90 -10.45
CA ALA A 101 -10.77 -11.98 -10.79
C ALA A 101 -10.04 -13.29 -11.14
N ILE A 102 -8.96 -13.21 -11.92
CA ILE A 102 -8.11 -14.36 -12.28
C ILE A 102 -7.54 -15.00 -11.02
N ALA A 103 -6.98 -14.21 -10.10
CA ALA A 103 -6.40 -14.71 -8.86
C ALA A 103 -7.42 -15.35 -7.90
N LEU A 104 -8.72 -15.12 -8.11
CA LEU A 104 -9.82 -15.65 -7.30
C LEU A 104 -10.49 -16.90 -7.89
N LEU A 105 -10.14 -17.31 -9.12
CA LEU A 105 -10.80 -18.42 -9.82
C LEU A 105 -10.81 -19.70 -9.00
N HIS A 106 -9.64 -20.06 -8.45
CA HIS A 106 -9.40 -21.28 -7.67
C HIS A 106 -9.69 -21.13 -6.17
N GLN A 107 -10.35 -20.04 -5.75
CA GLN A 107 -10.78 -19.81 -4.36
C GLN A 107 -9.65 -19.90 -3.33
N PRO A 108 -8.62 -19.03 -3.43
CA PRO A 108 -7.50 -19.06 -2.51
C PRO A 108 -7.90 -18.65 -1.09
N ASP A 109 -7.22 -19.23 -0.10
CA ASP A 109 -7.31 -18.81 1.30
C ASP A 109 -6.54 -17.50 1.55
N ILE A 110 -5.46 -17.30 0.79
CA ILE A 110 -4.55 -16.17 0.92
C ILE A 110 -4.41 -15.49 -0.44
N LEU A 111 -4.75 -14.21 -0.52
CA LEU A 111 -4.55 -13.38 -1.71
C LEU A 111 -3.39 -12.40 -1.46
N VAL A 112 -2.35 -12.50 -2.28
CA VAL A 112 -1.20 -11.59 -2.26
C VAL A 112 -1.34 -10.59 -3.39
N LEU A 113 -1.33 -9.31 -3.06
CA LEU A 113 -1.53 -8.22 -4.01
C LEU A 113 -0.32 -7.30 -3.99
N ASP A 114 0.30 -7.12 -5.15
CA ASP A 114 1.43 -6.23 -5.34
C ASP A 114 0.98 -4.94 -6.02
N GLU A 115 0.88 -3.86 -5.24
CA GLU A 115 0.47 -2.52 -5.70
C GLU A 115 -0.76 -2.53 -6.65
N PRO A 116 -1.90 -3.13 -6.24
CA PRO A 116 -3.00 -3.46 -7.15
C PRO A 116 -3.81 -2.25 -7.64
N THR A 117 -3.56 -1.06 -7.10
CA THR A 117 -4.26 0.20 -7.42
C THR A 117 -3.36 1.19 -8.16
N VAL A 118 -2.12 0.83 -8.50
CA VAL A 118 -1.22 1.74 -9.22
C VAL A 118 -1.72 1.97 -10.65
N GLY A 119 -1.78 3.24 -11.02
CA GLY A 119 -2.22 3.69 -12.35
C GLY A 119 -3.73 3.62 -12.59
N VAL A 120 -4.55 3.48 -11.54
CA VAL A 120 -6.01 3.53 -11.65
C VAL A 120 -6.58 4.86 -11.14
N ASP A 121 -7.70 5.28 -11.72
CA ASP A 121 -8.45 6.46 -11.29
C ASP A 121 -9.10 6.27 -9.91
N ALA A 122 -9.52 7.36 -9.27
CA ALA A 122 -10.06 7.36 -7.91
C ALA A 122 -11.32 6.47 -7.74
N GLN A 123 -12.18 6.42 -8.75
CA GLN A 123 -13.40 5.61 -8.71
C GLN A 123 -13.05 4.12 -8.80
N SER A 124 -12.21 3.74 -9.77
CA SER A 124 -11.72 2.36 -9.90
C SER A 124 -10.96 1.89 -8.67
N ARG A 125 -10.14 2.76 -8.06
CA ARG A 125 -9.43 2.47 -6.81
C ARG A 125 -10.40 2.11 -5.70
N SER A 126 -11.42 2.96 -5.49
CA SER A 126 -12.42 2.74 -4.45
C SER A 126 -13.16 1.42 -4.62
N ALA A 127 -13.56 1.09 -5.85
CA ALA A 127 -14.22 -0.18 -6.17
C ALA A 127 -13.32 -1.41 -5.89
N ILE A 128 -12.02 -1.32 -6.22
CA ILE A 128 -11.05 -2.37 -5.90
C ILE A 128 -10.96 -2.55 -4.38
N LEU A 129 -10.76 -1.47 -3.63
CA LEU A 129 -10.61 -1.52 -2.17
C LEU A 129 -11.87 -2.11 -1.49
N GLU A 130 -13.06 -1.74 -1.94
CA GLU A 130 -14.33 -2.31 -1.44
C GLU A 130 -14.43 -3.81 -1.69
N THR A 131 -14.06 -4.24 -2.89
CA THR A 131 -14.03 -5.65 -3.27
C THR A 131 -13.09 -6.43 -2.35
N LEU A 132 -11.89 -5.90 -2.11
CA LEU A 132 -10.91 -6.52 -1.21
C LEU A 132 -11.43 -6.58 0.23
N GLN A 133 -12.07 -5.53 0.74
CA GLN A 133 -12.69 -5.56 2.07
C GLN A 133 -13.77 -6.63 2.19
N GLN A 134 -14.61 -6.81 1.16
CA GLN A 134 -15.62 -7.86 1.14
C GLN A 134 -15.00 -9.26 1.16
N LEU A 135 -13.95 -9.48 0.35
CA LEU A 135 -13.22 -10.75 0.34
C LEU A 135 -12.60 -11.05 1.71
N ASN A 136 -12.00 -10.04 2.36
CA ASN A 136 -11.45 -10.22 3.70
C ASN A 136 -12.52 -10.57 4.74
N ARG A 137 -13.69 -9.90 4.68
CA ARG A 137 -14.83 -10.22 5.56
C ARG A 137 -15.40 -11.63 5.30
N SER A 138 -15.28 -12.15 4.09
CA SER A 138 -15.66 -13.53 3.76
C SER A 138 -14.63 -14.60 4.19
N GLY A 139 -13.51 -14.20 4.80
CA GLY A 139 -12.52 -15.11 5.38
C GLY A 139 -11.21 -15.22 4.60
N THR A 140 -11.05 -14.54 3.46
CA THR A 140 -9.79 -14.54 2.71
C THR A 140 -8.73 -13.68 3.42
N THR A 141 -7.55 -14.24 3.65
CA THR A 141 -6.40 -13.47 4.18
C THR A 141 -5.79 -12.64 3.06
N LEU A 142 -5.60 -11.34 3.28
CA LEU A 142 -4.97 -10.46 2.30
C LEU A 142 -3.56 -10.09 2.74
N ILE A 143 -2.60 -10.20 1.82
CA ILE A 143 -1.27 -9.60 1.94
C ILE A 143 -1.20 -8.51 0.87
N TYR A 144 -1.13 -7.26 1.29
CA TYR A 144 -1.25 -6.11 0.40
C TYR A 144 0.02 -5.24 0.53
N SER A 145 0.73 -5.02 -0.57
CA SER A 145 1.78 -3.98 -0.64
C SER A 145 1.23 -2.72 -1.28
N THR A 146 1.61 -1.58 -0.72
CA THR A 146 1.28 -0.26 -1.25
C THR A 146 2.23 0.77 -0.67
N HIS A 147 2.46 1.83 -1.43
CA HIS A 147 3.06 3.07 -0.96
C HIS A 147 2.00 4.13 -0.59
N TYR A 148 0.72 3.87 -0.84
CA TYR A 148 -0.37 4.77 -0.46
C TYR A 148 -0.86 4.49 0.95
N MET A 149 -0.62 5.45 1.84
CA MET A 149 -0.94 5.30 3.24
C MET A 149 -2.44 5.17 3.51
N GLU A 150 -3.27 5.90 2.76
CA GLU A 150 -4.73 5.82 2.83
C GLU A 150 -5.25 4.39 2.57
N GLU A 151 -4.61 3.65 1.67
CA GLU A 151 -4.98 2.27 1.37
C GLU A 151 -4.63 1.34 2.53
N ALA A 152 -3.44 1.52 3.10
CA ALA A 152 -3.00 0.78 4.28
C ALA A 152 -3.94 1.04 5.48
N GLU A 153 -4.31 2.30 5.74
CA GLU A 153 -5.26 2.65 6.81
C GLU A 153 -6.64 2.03 6.58
N ARG A 154 -7.10 2.00 5.33
CA ARG A 154 -8.43 1.49 4.96
C ARG A 154 -8.53 -0.04 4.97
N LEU A 155 -7.46 -0.76 4.64
CA LEU A 155 -7.48 -2.21 4.48
C LEU A 155 -6.84 -3.00 5.62
N CYS A 156 -5.75 -2.49 6.21
CA CYS A 156 -4.88 -3.31 7.04
C CYS A 156 -5.34 -3.34 8.50
N SER A 157 -5.49 -4.54 9.04
CA SER A 157 -5.56 -4.75 10.49
C SER A 157 -4.18 -4.70 11.15
N ARG A 158 -3.13 -5.02 10.39
CA ARG A 158 -1.71 -4.91 10.76
C ARG A 158 -0.91 -4.38 9.60
N LEU A 159 0.03 -3.49 9.88
CA LEU A 159 0.88 -2.83 8.90
C LEU A 159 2.35 -3.03 9.27
N ALA A 160 3.15 -3.46 8.31
CA ALA A 160 4.60 -3.47 8.39
C ALA A 160 5.14 -2.30 7.56
N ILE A 161 5.84 -1.37 8.19
CA ILE A 161 6.59 -0.34 7.47
C ILE A 161 7.97 -0.91 7.16
N MET A 162 8.34 -0.88 5.88
CA MET A 162 9.62 -1.38 5.41
C MET A 162 10.47 -0.24 4.83
N ASP A 163 11.75 -0.22 5.19
CA ASP A 163 12.74 0.68 4.60
C ASP A 163 14.09 -0.05 4.45
N HIS A 164 14.78 0.17 3.35
CA HIS A 164 16.06 -0.49 3.01
C HIS A 164 16.07 -2.01 3.25
N GLY A 165 14.97 -2.69 2.92
CA GLY A 165 14.82 -4.15 3.05
C GLY A 165 14.62 -4.65 4.49
N ARG A 166 14.34 -3.76 5.45
CA ARG A 166 14.08 -4.10 6.85
C ARG A 166 12.71 -3.61 7.28
N VAL A 167 12.04 -4.39 8.12
CA VAL A 167 10.83 -3.92 8.81
C VAL A 167 11.27 -2.99 9.94
N ILE A 168 10.88 -1.72 9.85
CA ILE A 168 11.24 -0.69 10.82
C ILE A 168 10.15 -0.45 11.86
N ALA A 169 8.90 -0.81 11.53
CA ALA A 169 7.78 -0.82 12.46
C ALA A 169 6.75 -1.87 12.04
N LEU A 170 6.07 -2.47 13.01
CA LEU A 170 5.04 -3.48 12.77
C LEU A 170 3.99 -3.42 13.89
N ASP A 171 2.81 -2.87 13.58
CA ASP A 171 1.68 -2.85 14.50
C ASP A 171 0.36 -2.64 13.73
N SER A 172 -0.76 -2.48 14.41
CA SER A 172 -1.98 -1.95 13.79
C SER A 172 -1.78 -0.50 13.36
N PRO A 173 -2.45 -0.02 12.30
CA PRO A 173 -2.37 1.38 11.89
C PRO A 173 -2.60 2.38 13.03
N ARG A 174 -3.57 2.08 13.91
CA ARG A 174 -3.91 2.94 15.06
C ARG A 174 -2.77 3.03 16.07
N GLU A 175 -2.14 1.91 16.40
CA GLU A 175 -1.03 1.91 17.37
C GLU A 175 0.24 2.55 16.78
N LEU A 176 0.49 2.37 15.47
CA LEU A 176 1.56 3.08 14.78
C LEU A 176 1.35 4.61 14.86
N VAL A 177 0.14 5.09 14.60
CA VAL A 177 -0.20 6.51 14.73
C VAL A 177 -0.06 7.00 16.17
N ARG A 178 -0.54 6.23 17.16
CA ARG A 178 -0.40 6.55 18.59
C ARG A 178 1.06 6.64 19.02
N SER A 179 1.94 5.82 18.44
CA SER A 179 3.38 5.85 18.75
C SER A 179 4.05 7.19 18.45
N LEU A 180 3.44 8.05 17.60
CA LEU A 180 3.93 9.39 17.37
C LEU A 180 3.81 10.30 18.60
N ALA A 181 2.80 10.06 19.47
CA ALA A 181 2.48 10.74 20.74
C ALA A 181 2.45 12.28 20.74
N ALA A 182 2.63 12.90 19.57
CA ALA A 182 2.85 14.32 19.35
C ALA A 182 2.45 14.62 17.89
N GLY A 183 1.90 15.80 17.62
CA GLY A 183 1.65 16.21 16.24
C GLY A 183 2.91 16.76 15.59
N LEU A 184 2.88 16.90 14.27
CA LEU A 184 3.99 17.43 13.50
C LEU A 184 3.63 18.80 12.91
N ILE A 185 4.58 19.72 12.96
CA ILE A 185 4.53 21.00 12.27
C ILE A 185 5.59 20.94 11.17
N GLU A 186 5.17 21.00 9.91
CA GLU A 186 6.09 21.16 8.79
C GLU A 186 6.19 22.64 8.41
N VAL A 187 7.42 23.14 8.35
CA VAL A 187 7.74 24.51 7.97
C VAL A 187 8.60 24.47 6.72
N GLN A 188 8.16 25.16 5.68
CA GLN A 188 8.94 25.37 4.47
C GLN A 188 9.52 26.78 4.47
N LEU A 189 10.85 26.84 4.52
CA LEU A 189 11.64 28.06 4.52
C LEU A 189 12.04 28.42 3.09
N GLY A 190 12.25 29.72 2.83
CA GLY A 190 12.76 30.18 1.54
C GLY A 190 14.28 30.13 1.42
N ALA A 191 15.00 29.73 2.47
CA ALA A 191 16.44 29.52 2.48
C ALA A 191 16.81 28.37 3.44
N THR A 192 17.99 27.79 3.26
CA THR A 192 18.49 26.69 4.10
C THR A 192 18.62 27.13 5.55
N ALA A 193 18.12 26.32 6.47
CA ALA A 193 18.25 26.57 7.89
C ALA A 193 19.69 26.38 8.37
N GLY A 194 20.23 27.41 9.03
CA GLY A 194 21.52 27.34 9.70
C GLY A 194 21.48 26.49 10.99
N PRO A 195 22.63 25.98 11.45
CA PRO A 195 22.70 25.14 12.65
C PRO A 195 22.28 25.86 13.93
N GLU A 196 22.52 27.18 14.05
CA GLU A 196 22.05 27.97 15.20
C GLU A 196 20.52 28.00 15.29
N PHE A 197 19.85 28.16 14.15
CA PHE A 197 18.39 28.16 14.07
C PHE A 197 17.79 26.81 14.46
N LEU A 198 18.38 25.70 13.97
CA LEU A 198 17.97 24.34 14.34
C LEU A 198 18.14 24.07 15.84
N THR A 199 19.21 24.61 16.44
CA THR A 199 19.46 24.48 17.88
C THR A 199 18.37 25.22 18.68
N ARG A 200 18.01 26.44 18.27
CA ARG A 200 16.92 27.20 18.93
C ARG A 200 15.56 26.51 18.79
N LEU A 201 15.26 25.97 17.61
CA LEU A 201 14.04 25.18 17.40
C LEU A 201 13.98 23.94 18.30
N GLY A 202 15.12 23.37 18.69
CA GLY A 202 15.20 22.22 19.58
C GLY A 202 14.53 22.43 20.94
N HIS A 203 14.35 23.67 21.37
CA HIS A 203 13.63 24.00 22.61
C HIS A 203 12.11 23.82 22.49
N LEU A 204 11.57 23.89 21.28
CA LEU A 204 10.15 23.73 21.00
C LEU A 204 9.69 22.27 20.95
N GLY A 205 10.63 21.35 20.72
CA GLY A 205 10.35 19.94 20.52
C GLY A 205 11.46 19.21 19.75
N ALA A 206 11.16 17.98 19.34
CA ALA A 206 12.12 17.21 18.55
C ALA A 206 12.10 17.71 17.09
N VAL A 207 13.18 18.38 16.67
CA VAL A 207 13.32 18.98 15.34
C VAL A 207 14.06 18.03 14.40
N ARG A 208 13.57 17.92 13.17
CA ARG A 208 14.27 17.22 12.08
C ARG A 208 14.21 18.00 10.78
N VAL A 209 15.32 17.98 10.06
CA VAL A 209 15.41 18.48 8.69
C VAL A 209 15.05 17.32 7.75
N THR A 210 14.06 17.53 6.88
CA THR A 210 13.43 16.46 6.08
C THR A 210 13.78 16.49 4.59
N ASP A 211 14.41 17.55 4.10
CA ASP A 211 14.87 17.67 2.72
C ASP A 211 16.41 17.81 2.62
N ALA A 212 16.97 17.41 1.48
CA ALA A 212 18.41 17.52 1.24
C ALA A 212 18.90 18.97 1.13
N SER A 213 18.01 19.91 0.78
CA SER A 213 18.27 21.35 0.72
C SER A 213 18.22 22.05 2.08
N GLY A 214 17.73 21.39 3.13
CA GLY A 214 17.59 21.96 4.46
C GLY A 214 16.58 23.10 4.56
N THR A 215 15.60 23.13 3.67
CA THR A 215 14.54 24.16 3.61
C THR A 215 13.22 23.68 4.20
N VAL A 216 13.03 22.38 4.37
CA VAL A 216 11.84 21.77 4.95
C VAL A 216 12.19 21.17 6.29
N ILE A 217 11.63 21.75 7.35
CA ILE A 217 11.84 21.33 8.73
C ILE A 217 10.54 20.78 9.27
N THR A 218 10.64 19.63 9.92
CA THR A 218 9.54 19.04 10.68
C THR A 218 9.85 19.14 12.17
N VAL A 219 8.95 19.77 12.92
CA VAL A 219 9.02 19.89 14.38
C VAL A 219 7.96 19.01 15.00
N ARG A 220 8.37 18.07 15.84
CA ARG A 220 7.47 17.20 16.61
C ARG A 220 7.25 17.80 18.00
N ALA A 221 5.99 18.11 18.30
CA ALA A 221 5.58 18.74 19.56
C ALA A 221 4.33 18.06 20.13
N ALA A 222 4.29 17.88 21.46
CA ALA A 222 3.13 17.27 22.14
C ALA A 222 1.84 18.07 21.93
N GLN A 223 1.95 19.40 21.85
CA GLN A 223 0.86 20.33 21.54
C GLN A 223 1.27 21.25 20.38
N PRO A 224 1.09 20.82 19.12
CA PRO A 224 1.54 21.57 17.95
C PRO A 224 0.97 22.99 17.89
N GLU A 225 -0.30 23.14 18.26
CA GLU A 225 -0.99 24.44 18.23
C GLU A 225 -0.41 25.44 19.22
N ALA A 226 0.02 24.98 20.40
CA ALA A 226 0.65 25.83 21.40
C ALA A 226 2.05 26.30 20.97
N VAL A 227 2.76 25.46 20.22
CA VAL A 227 4.14 25.71 19.76
C VAL A 227 4.19 26.55 18.48
N LEU A 228 3.08 26.60 17.72
CA LEU A 228 3.03 27.24 16.41
C LEU A 228 3.41 28.73 16.43
N ALA A 229 2.89 29.48 17.40
CA ALA A 229 3.14 30.93 17.52
C ALA A 229 4.62 31.23 17.83
N GLU A 230 5.23 30.43 18.71
CA GLU A 230 6.64 30.56 19.07
C GLU A 230 7.53 30.17 17.89
N LEU A 231 7.18 29.10 17.15
CA LEU A 231 7.87 28.69 15.94
C LEU A 231 7.88 29.79 14.88
N ILE A 232 6.73 30.41 14.59
CA ILE A 232 6.62 31.49 13.60
C ILE A 232 7.50 32.67 14.02
N SER A 233 7.48 33.00 15.31
CA SER A 233 8.27 34.10 15.87
C SER A 233 9.78 33.83 15.75
N LEU A 234 10.23 32.59 16.02
CA LEU A 234 11.63 32.18 15.87
C LEU A 234 12.10 32.22 14.40
N VAL A 235 11.27 31.78 13.46
CA VAL A 235 11.58 31.83 12.03
C VAL A 235 11.73 33.28 11.58
N HIS A 236 10.79 34.14 11.98
CA HIS A 236 10.80 35.56 11.63
C HIS A 236 12.01 36.30 12.23
N ALA A 237 12.33 36.06 13.51
CA ALA A 237 13.50 36.63 14.17
C ALA A 237 14.83 36.22 13.53
N SER A 238 14.84 35.09 12.82
CA SER A 238 16.02 34.58 12.10
C SER A 238 16.12 35.15 10.67
N GLY A 239 15.19 36.01 10.25
CA GLY A 239 15.17 36.62 8.92
C GLY A 239 14.85 35.64 7.78
N LEU A 240 14.35 34.43 8.11
CA LEU A 240 14.04 33.42 7.12
C LEU A 240 12.59 33.58 6.63
N PRO A 241 12.34 33.71 5.32
CA PRO A 241 10.98 33.82 4.81
C PRO A 241 10.26 32.46 4.91
N ILE A 242 9.05 32.46 5.46
CA ILE A 242 8.18 31.27 5.46
C ILE A 242 7.46 31.20 4.12
N ARG A 243 7.65 30.10 3.38
CA ARG A 243 6.92 29.81 2.14
C ARG A 243 5.69 28.95 2.36
N GLY A 244 5.69 28.16 3.43
CA GLY A 244 4.58 27.29 3.78
C GLY A 244 4.67 26.83 5.22
N LEU A 245 3.51 26.62 5.83
CA LEU A 245 3.35 26.11 7.17
C LEU A 245 2.20 25.10 7.13
N ARG A 246 2.44 23.89 7.63
CA ARG A 246 1.43 22.82 7.69
C ARG A 246 1.43 22.18 9.06
N LEU A 247 0.26 22.11 9.66
CA LEU A 247 -0.02 21.19 10.75
C LEU A 247 -0.36 19.84 10.13
N LEU A 248 0.39 18.82 10.51
CA LEU A 248 0.12 17.45 10.11
C LEU A 248 -0.50 16.75 11.31
N ASP A 249 -1.73 16.28 11.12
CA ASP A 249 -2.38 15.39 12.06
C ASP A 249 -1.56 14.10 12.19
N ALA A 250 -1.69 13.45 13.35
CA ALA A 250 -1.08 12.15 13.55
C ALA A 250 -1.76 11.14 12.60
N ASN A 251 -1.07 10.80 11.52
CA ASN A 251 -1.49 9.80 10.53
C ASN A 251 -0.29 8.90 10.20
N LEU A 252 -0.51 7.85 9.40
CA LEU A 252 0.56 6.94 9.05
C LEU A 252 1.66 7.59 8.19
N GLU A 253 1.34 8.65 7.42
CA GLU A 253 2.35 9.41 6.67
C GLU A 253 3.35 10.06 7.62
N ALA A 254 2.85 10.72 8.67
CA ALA A 254 3.65 11.30 9.74
C ALA A 254 4.53 10.24 10.45
N VAL A 255 4.00 9.03 10.69
CA VAL A 255 4.77 7.90 11.22
C VAL A 255 5.91 7.53 10.29
N PHE A 256 5.62 7.37 8.99
CA PHE A 256 6.63 7.05 8.00
C PHE A 256 7.73 8.11 7.93
N LEU A 257 7.37 9.40 7.82
CA LEU A 257 8.30 10.52 7.81
C LEU A 257 9.20 10.53 9.05
N THR A 258 8.61 10.23 10.21
CA THR A 258 9.34 10.18 11.48
C THR A 258 10.29 8.99 11.57
N LEU A 259 9.97 7.87 10.93
CA LEU A 259 10.84 6.69 10.95
C LEU A 259 11.95 6.75 9.88
N THR A 260 11.67 7.29 8.70
CA THR A 260 12.60 7.29 7.55
C THR A 260 13.32 8.62 7.33
N GLY A 261 12.79 9.73 7.86
CA GLY A 261 13.36 11.07 7.71
C GLY A 261 13.24 11.67 6.30
N ARG A 262 12.39 11.10 5.43
CA ARG A 262 12.19 11.56 4.05
C ARG A 262 10.71 11.47 3.65
N LYS A 263 10.26 12.40 2.81
CA LYS A 263 8.97 12.25 2.09
C LYS A 263 9.02 11.03 1.18
N LEU A 264 7.87 10.36 1.06
CA LEU A 264 7.65 9.37 0.01
C LEU A 264 7.97 10.04 -1.34
N ARG A 265 8.71 9.32 -2.17
CA ARG A 265 8.93 9.71 -3.57
C ARG A 265 7.74 9.25 -4.37
N ASP A 266 7.21 10.14 -5.21
CA ASP A 266 6.20 9.83 -6.23
C ASP A 266 6.74 8.85 -7.28
#